data_AF-A0A356QF48-F1
#
_entry.id   AF-A0A356QF48-F1
#
_cell.length_a   1.000
_cell.length_b   1.000
_cell.length_c   1.000
_cell.angle_alpha   90.00
_cell.angle_beta   90.00
_cell.angle_gamma   90.00
#
_symmetry.space_group_name_H-M   'P 1'
#
loop_
_entity.id
_entity.type
_entity.pdbx_description
1 polymer ?
#
loop_
_entity_poly.entity_id
_entity_poly.type
_entity_poly.pdbx_seq_one_letter_code
_entity_poly.pdbx_strand_id
1 'polypeptide(L)'
;LYLDCTAENGFRPDFSAVSADTWRDVQIVFICSPGNPTGAVTPLAEFKQLIALADEHDFIIASDECYSELYLDENTPPPGLLQACAELGRDDYRRCVVFHSLSKRSNLPGLRSGFVAGDADLLAPFKRYRTYHGCAMPVHHQLASIAAWN
;
A
#
# COMPACT_ATOMS: atom_id res chain seq x y z
N LEU A 1 -15.30 2.90 9.08
CA LEU A 1 -14.76 2.37 10.34
C LEU A 1 -13.36 2.96 10.55
N TYR A 2 -13.01 3.31 11.78
CA TYR A 2 -11.66 3.72 12.16
C TYR A 2 -11.14 2.72 13.20
N LEU A 3 -9.92 2.24 13.03
CA LEU A 3 -9.27 1.30 13.95
C LEU A 3 -8.12 2.01 14.62
N ASP A 4 -8.18 2.09 15.94
CA ASP A 4 -7.16 2.77 16.74
C ASP A 4 -5.81 2.02 16.69
N CYS A 5 -4.76 2.76 16.35
CA CYS A 5 -3.37 2.32 16.44
C CYS A 5 -2.77 2.96 17.70
N THR A 6 -2.84 2.27 18.83
CA THR A 6 -2.39 2.77 20.13
C THR A 6 -1.01 2.22 20.50
N ALA A 7 -0.39 2.75 21.57
CA ALA A 7 0.89 2.21 22.03
C ALA A 7 0.76 0.73 22.46
N GLU A 8 -0.39 0.35 23.03
CA GLU A 8 -0.66 -0.98 23.56
C GLU A 8 -0.74 -2.05 22.47
N ASN A 9 -1.20 -1.70 21.25
CA ASN A 9 -1.22 -2.61 20.10
C ASN A 9 0.00 -2.44 19.18
N GLY A 10 1.03 -1.73 19.64
CA GLY A 10 2.24 -1.48 18.85
C GLY A 10 1.98 -0.59 17.62
N PHE A 11 0.98 0.29 17.73
CA PHE A 11 0.50 1.20 16.70
C PHE A 11 0.05 0.51 15.40
N ARG A 12 -0.55 -0.68 15.53
CA ARG A 12 -1.11 -1.43 14.41
C ARG A 12 -2.57 -1.77 14.67
N PRO A 13 -3.43 -1.70 13.64
CA PRO A 13 -4.86 -1.93 13.84
C PRO A 13 -5.14 -3.39 14.21
N ASP A 14 -6.05 -3.61 15.15
CA ASP A 14 -6.55 -4.95 15.47
C ASP A 14 -7.74 -5.30 14.56
N PHE A 15 -7.47 -6.07 13.50
CA PHE A 15 -8.52 -6.52 12.57
C PHE A 15 -9.51 -7.51 13.20
N SER A 16 -9.13 -8.19 14.30
CA SER A 16 -10.01 -9.14 14.99
C SER A 16 -11.10 -8.47 15.81
N ALA A 17 -10.91 -7.18 16.15
CA ALA A 17 -11.92 -6.37 16.83
C ALA A 17 -13.10 -5.95 15.94
N VAL A 18 -13.01 -6.20 14.63
CA VAL A 18 -14.05 -5.82 13.66
C VAL A 18 -15.01 -6.98 13.44
N SER A 19 -16.31 -6.73 13.63
CA SER A 19 -17.33 -7.75 13.41
C SER A 19 -17.48 -8.10 11.94
N ALA A 20 -17.87 -9.34 11.65
CA ALA A 20 -18.16 -9.79 10.28
C ALA A 20 -19.23 -8.92 9.60
N ASP A 21 -20.24 -8.46 10.33
CA ASP A 21 -21.26 -7.53 9.83
C ASP A 21 -20.65 -6.22 9.35
N THR A 22 -19.69 -5.68 10.11
CA THR A 22 -18.99 -4.45 9.72
C THR A 22 -18.12 -4.69 8.49
N TRP A 23 -17.40 -5.81 8.44
CA TRP A 23 -16.55 -6.16 7.29
C TRP A 23 -17.33 -6.27 5.98
N ARG A 24 -18.56 -6.81 6.01
CA ARG A 24 -19.43 -6.91 4.83
C ARG A 24 -19.75 -5.56 4.18
N ASP A 25 -19.70 -4.47 4.95
CA ASP A 25 -19.95 -3.12 4.45
C ASP A 25 -18.66 -2.38 4.05
N VAL A 26 -17.47 -2.94 4.33
CA VAL A 26 -16.19 -2.34 3.96
C VAL A 26 -15.97 -2.49 2.46
N GLN A 27 -15.56 -1.41 1.80
CA GLN A 27 -15.23 -1.41 0.37
C GLN A 27 -13.71 -1.25 0.14
N ILE A 28 -13.03 -0.59 1.06
CA ILE A 28 -11.60 -0.34 0.99
C ILE A 28 -11.00 -0.24 2.40
N VAL A 29 -9.82 -0.83 2.57
CA VAL A 29 -8.97 -0.67 3.75
C VAL A 29 -7.72 0.06 3.32
N PHE A 30 -7.40 1.15 4.04
CA PHE A 30 -6.12 1.83 3.91
C PHE A 30 -5.17 1.33 4.99
N ILE A 31 -3.95 1.00 4.59
CA ILE A 31 -2.85 0.68 5.50
C ILE A 31 -1.65 1.54 5.13
N CYS A 32 -0.91 2.02 6.13
CA CYS A 32 0.28 2.83 5.93
C CYS A 32 1.43 2.13 6.65
N SER A 33 2.37 1.57 5.89
CA SER A 33 3.46 0.76 6.41
C SER A 33 4.73 1.00 5.58
N PRO A 34 5.81 1.53 6.16
CA PRO A 34 5.90 2.07 7.52
C PRO A 34 4.96 3.27 7.77
N GLY A 35 4.34 3.30 8.95
CA GLY A 35 3.28 4.24 9.28
C GLY A 35 3.76 5.67 9.59
N ASN A 36 3.01 6.67 9.15
CA ASN A 36 3.13 8.05 9.59
C ASN A 36 1.92 8.39 10.49
N PRO A 37 2.10 8.84 11.75
CA PRO A 37 3.33 9.34 12.38
C PRO A 37 4.14 8.33 13.21
N THR A 38 3.68 7.08 13.34
CA THR A 38 4.15 6.15 14.39
C THR A 38 5.43 5.40 14.04
N GLY A 39 5.80 5.33 12.77
CA GLY A 39 6.90 4.50 12.27
C GLY A 39 6.62 3.00 12.32
N ALA A 40 5.41 2.58 12.73
CA ALA A 40 5.08 1.17 12.88
C ALA A 40 5.07 0.47 11.52
N VAL A 41 5.64 -0.74 11.49
CA VAL A 41 5.72 -1.57 10.30
C VAL A 41 4.71 -2.71 10.43
N THR A 42 3.85 -2.88 9.44
CA THR A 42 2.93 -4.01 9.35
C THR A 42 3.73 -5.29 9.06
N PRO A 43 3.70 -6.30 9.94
CA PRO A 43 4.34 -7.59 9.68
C PRO A 43 3.70 -8.32 8.50
N LEU A 44 4.50 -9.16 7.85
CA LEU A 44 4.03 -9.95 6.72
C LEU A 44 2.83 -10.85 7.05
N ALA A 45 2.77 -11.38 8.28
CA ALA A 45 1.63 -12.18 8.75
C ALA A 45 0.32 -11.37 8.81
N GLU A 46 0.38 -10.09 9.21
CA GLU A 46 -0.79 -9.21 9.26
C GLU A 46 -1.25 -8.82 7.85
N PHE A 47 -0.33 -8.63 6.89
CA PHE A 47 -0.71 -8.49 5.47
C PHE A 47 -1.44 -9.74 4.96
N LYS A 48 -0.92 -10.95 5.25
CA LYS A 48 -1.56 -12.21 4.84
C LYS A 48 -2.95 -12.37 5.47
N GLN A 49 -3.11 -11.98 6.73
CA GLN A 49 -4.42 -11.97 7.39
C GLN A 49 -5.38 -10.99 6.71
N LEU A 50 -4.94 -9.77 6.40
CA LEU A 50 -5.77 -8.77 5.76
C LEU A 50 -6.17 -9.18 4.34
N ILE A 51 -5.28 -9.84 3.60
CA ILE A 51 -5.58 -10.44 2.29
C ILE A 51 -6.69 -11.50 2.43
N ALA A 52 -6.61 -12.38 3.44
CA ALA A 52 -7.66 -13.38 3.67
C ALA A 52 -9.02 -12.73 3.99
N LEU A 53 -9.03 -11.66 4.80
CA LEU A 53 -10.25 -10.89 5.08
C LEU A 53 -10.80 -10.21 3.82
N ALA A 54 -9.92 -9.68 2.96
CA ALA A 54 -10.32 -9.09 1.69
C ALA A 54 -10.93 -10.12 0.74
N ASP A 55 -10.46 -11.38 0.79
CA ASP A 55 -11.08 -12.46 0.03
C ASP A 55 -12.45 -12.86 0.56
N GLU A 56 -12.62 -12.87 1.88
CA GLU A 56 -13.87 -13.24 2.55
C GLU A 56 -14.96 -12.17 2.36
N HIS A 57 -14.58 -10.89 2.41
CA HIS A 57 -15.53 -9.76 2.48
C HIS A 57 -15.49 -8.84 1.26
N ASP A 58 -14.67 -9.15 0.25
CA ASP A 58 -14.62 -8.49 -1.06
C ASP A 58 -14.31 -6.97 -1.03
N PHE A 59 -13.34 -6.57 -0.20
CA PHE A 59 -12.86 -5.19 -0.13
C PHE A 59 -11.45 -5.02 -0.74
N ILE A 60 -11.13 -3.80 -1.17
CA ILE A 60 -9.81 -3.44 -1.70
C ILE A 60 -8.83 -3.14 -0.54
N ILE A 61 -7.58 -3.55 -0.66
CA ILE A 61 -6.49 -3.12 0.21
C ILE A 61 -5.64 -2.10 -0.55
N ALA A 62 -5.58 -0.87 -0.02
CA ALA A 62 -4.70 0.19 -0.50
C ALA A 62 -3.57 0.44 0.51
N SER A 63 -2.37 -0.02 0.18
CA SER A 63 -1.17 0.10 1.00
C SER A 63 -0.35 1.32 0.61
N ASP A 64 -0.23 2.30 1.50
CA ASP A 64 0.72 3.41 1.38
C ASP A 64 2.08 2.97 1.92
N GLU A 65 3.01 2.74 1.00
CA GLU A 65 4.36 2.23 1.26
C GLU A 65 5.40 3.31 0.88
N CYS A 66 5.04 4.60 0.95
CA CYS A 66 5.96 5.69 0.62
C CYS A 66 7.21 5.76 1.51
N TYR A 67 7.17 5.13 2.68
CA TYR A 67 8.28 5.07 3.65
C TYR A 67 9.05 3.74 3.58
N SER A 68 8.79 2.86 2.60
CA SER A 68 9.37 1.50 2.51
C SER A 68 10.89 1.46 2.57
N GLU A 69 11.55 2.51 2.08
CA GLU A 69 13.02 2.61 2.01
C GLU A 69 13.63 3.37 3.20
N LEU A 70 12.83 3.74 4.20
CA LEU A 70 13.27 4.47 5.38
C LEU A 70 13.25 3.54 6.59
N TYR A 71 14.28 2.70 6.69
CA TYR A 71 14.48 1.74 7.77
C TYR A 71 15.94 1.74 8.25
N LEU A 72 16.19 1.19 9.44
CA LEU A 72 17.50 1.26 10.08
C LEU A 72 18.34 -0.02 9.92
N ASP A 73 17.69 -1.18 9.78
CA ASP A 73 18.37 -2.48 9.68
C ASP A 73 18.22 -3.05 8.27
N GLU A 74 19.32 -3.07 7.51
CA GLU A 74 19.39 -3.63 6.15
C GLU A 74 19.18 -5.15 6.10
N ASN A 75 19.30 -5.86 7.24
CA ASN A 75 18.97 -7.29 7.28
C ASN A 75 17.48 -7.53 7.46
N THR A 76 16.71 -6.50 7.80
CA THR A 76 15.28 -6.59 8.12
C THR A 76 14.49 -5.45 7.46
N PRO A 77 14.45 -5.39 6.11
CA PRO A 77 13.66 -4.38 5.41
C PRO A 77 12.15 -4.55 5.70
N PRO A 78 11.36 -3.46 5.72
CA PRO A 78 9.91 -3.53 5.88
C PRO A 78 9.27 -4.40 4.80
N PRO A 79 8.38 -5.34 5.14
CA PRO A 79 7.66 -6.11 4.15
C PRO A 79 6.60 -5.24 3.45
N GLY A 80 6.30 -5.57 2.19
CA GLY A 80 5.24 -4.94 1.40
C GLY A 80 4.04 -5.85 1.14
N LEU A 81 2.90 -5.27 0.77
CA LEU A 81 1.68 -6.02 0.46
C LEU A 81 1.86 -6.98 -0.73
N LEU A 82 2.56 -6.54 -1.79
CA LEU A 82 2.79 -7.40 -2.96
C LEU A 82 3.78 -8.54 -2.67
N GLN A 83 4.70 -8.36 -1.72
CA GLN A 83 5.53 -9.45 -1.21
C GLN A 83 4.68 -10.50 -0.50
N ALA A 84 3.71 -10.08 0.32
CA ALA A 84 2.78 -10.99 0.97
C ALA A 84 1.95 -11.79 -0.06
N CYS A 85 1.51 -11.15 -1.14
CA CYS A 85 0.84 -11.83 -2.26
C CYS A 85 1.74 -12.89 -2.90
N ALA A 86 2.99 -12.55 -3.21
CA ALA A 86 3.95 -13.47 -3.80
C ALA A 86 4.22 -14.69 -2.91
N GLU A 87 4.36 -14.51 -1.59
CA GLU A 87 4.53 -15.62 -0.65
C GLU A 87 3.29 -16.49 -0.48
N LEU A 88 2.11 -15.96 -0.77
CA LEU A 88 0.86 -16.73 -0.86
C LEU A 88 0.68 -17.42 -2.22
N GLY A 89 1.62 -17.24 -3.15
CA GLY A 89 1.52 -17.78 -4.52
C GLY A 89 0.50 -17.05 -5.39
N ARG A 90 0.22 -15.77 -5.11
CA ARG A 90 -0.75 -14.95 -5.84
C ARG A 90 -0.03 -13.94 -6.72
N ASP A 91 -0.12 -14.17 -8.03
CA ASP A 91 0.43 -13.32 -9.08
C ASP A 91 -0.60 -12.36 -9.70
N ASP A 92 -1.90 -12.61 -9.47
CA ASP A 92 -3.00 -11.74 -9.89
C ASP A 92 -3.13 -10.47 -9.04
N TYR A 93 -2.52 -10.47 -7.85
CA TYR A 93 -2.60 -9.42 -6.84
C TYR A 93 -4.03 -8.97 -6.53
N ARG A 94 -5.02 -9.87 -6.67
CA ARG A 94 -6.44 -9.52 -6.58
C ARG A 94 -6.75 -8.72 -5.31
N ARG A 95 -7.46 -7.60 -5.48
CA ARG A 95 -7.84 -6.59 -4.48
C ARG A 95 -6.68 -5.84 -3.80
N CYS A 96 -5.43 -6.11 -4.18
CA CYS A 96 -4.25 -5.54 -3.53
C CYS A 96 -3.62 -4.46 -4.42
N VAL A 97 -3.47 -3.25 -3.91
CA VAL A 97 -2.72 -2.18 -4.59
C VAL A 97 -1.79 -1.46 -3.60
N VAL A 98 -0.58 -1.15 -4.08
CA VAL A 98 0.44 -0.40 -3.33
C VAL A 98 0.67 0.96 -3.95
N PHE A 99 0.99 1.95 -3.11
CA PHE A 99 1.34 3.30 -3.51
C PHE A 99 2.75 3.63 -3.02
N HIS A 100 3.61 4.06 -3.94
CA HIS A 100 4.98 4.50 -3.64
C HIS A 100 5.24 5.91 -4.17
N SER A 101 6.27 6.55 -3.60
CA SER A 101 6.65 7.91 -3.91
C SER A 101 8.16 8.11 -3.83
N LEU A 102 8.73 8.84 -4.80
CA LEU A 102 10.13 9.30 -4.75
C LEU A 102 10.35 10.42 -3.72
N SER A 103 9.27 10.95 -3.14
CA SER A 103 9.34 12.10 -2.22
C SER A 103 10.17 11.81 -0.99
N LYS A 104 10.10 10.57 -0.46
CA LYS A 104 10.76 10.14 0.77
C LYS A 104 12.05 9.37 0.46
N ARG A 105 11.93 8.31 -0.34
CA ARG A 105 13.06 7.49 -0.80
C ARG A 105 14.23 8.30 -1.35
N SER A 106 13.95 9.31 -2.18
CA SER A 106 14.99 10.01 -2.96
C SER A 106 15.12 11.50 -2.63
N ASN A 107 14.46 12.00 -1.58
CA ASN A 107 14.41 13.44 -1.27
C ASN A 107 13.90 14.32 -2.43
N LEU A 108 12.97 13.80 -3.24
CA LEU A 108 12.41 14.49 -4.40
C LEU A 108 10.92 14.87 -4.24
N PRO A 109 10.49 15.50 -3.11
CA PRO A 109 9.08 15.82 -2.92
C PRO A 109 8.56 16.80 -3.98
N GLY A 110 9.42 17.67 -4.52
CA GLY A 110 9.09 18.62 -5.59
C GLY A 110 8.90 17.99 -6.97
N LEU A 111 9.44 16.79 -7.22
CA LEU A 111 9.32 16.10 -8.51
C LEU A 111 7.89 15.60 -8.77
N ARG A 112 7.09 15.41 -7.71
CA ARG A 112 5.70 14.92 -7.79
C ARG A 112 5.61 13.59 -8.55
N SER A 113 6.49 12.65 -8.22
CA SER A 113 6.57 11.34 -8.89
C SER A 113 6.46 10.19 -7.90
N GLY A 114 5.72 9.17 -8.34
CA GLY A 114 5.36 7.96 -7.61
C GLY A 114 4.63 7.01 -8.56
N PHE A 115 4.23 5.84 -8.05
CA PHE A 115 3.49 4.86 -8.82
C PHE A 115 2.45 4.14 -7.95
N VAL A 116 1.51 3.48 -8.64
CA VAL A 116 0.62 2.48 -8.07
C VAL A 116 0.86 1.15 -8.79
N ALA A 117 0.88 0.04 -8.07
CA ALA A 117 1.07 -1.31 -8.61
C ALA A 117 0.17 -2.32 -7.88
N GLY A 118 -0.15 -3.45 -8.50
CA GLY A 118 -1.02 -4.48 -7.94
C GLY A 118 -2.09 -4.96 -8.92
N ASP A 119 -3.31 -5.18 -8.43
CA ASP A 119 -4.44 -5.75 -9.16
C ASP A 119 -4.70 -5.08 -10.51
N ALA A 120 -4.52 -5.81 -11.61
CA ALA A 120 -4.74 -5.32 -12.96
C ALA A 120 -6.20 -4.91 -13.24
N ASP A 121 -7.17 -5.61 -12.63
CA ASP A 121 -8.60 -5.33 -12.79
C ASP A 121 -9.01 -4.03 -12.10
N LEU A 122 -8.26 -3.58 -11.08
CA LEU A 122 -8.40 -2.26 -10.47
C LEU A 122 -7.63 -1.18 -11.22
N LEU A 123 -6.41 -1.51 -11.68
CA LEU A 123 -5.54 -0.55 -12.36
C LEU A 123 -6.04 -0.16 -13.75
N ALA A 124 -6.70 -1.07 -14.48
CA ALA A 124 -7.27 -0.79 -15.79
C ALA A 124 -8.34 0.32 -15.78
N PRO A 125 -9.43 0.24 -14.97
CA PRO A 125 -10.40 1.33 -14.85
C PRO A 125 -9.77 2.57 -14.21
N PHE A 126 -8.82 2.44 -13.27
CA PHE A 126 -8.11 3.60 -12.72
C PHE A 126 -7.32 4.36 -13.80
N LYS A 127 -6.60 3.66 -14.67
CA LYS A 127 -5.92 4.26 -15.83
C LYS A 127 -6.90 4.98 -16.75
N ARG A 128 -8.08 4.41 -17.01
CA ARG A 128 -9.13 5.07 -17.80
C ARG A 128 -9.64 6.33 -17.11
N TYR A 129 -9.93 6.27 -15.81
CA TYR A 129 -10.33 7.45 -15.05
C TYR A 129 -9.28 8.57 -15.13
N ARG A 130 -7.99 8.22 -15.04
CA ARG A 130 -6.86 9.15 -15.10
C ARG A 130 -6.76 9.93 -16.42
N THR A 131 -7.31 9.43 -17.53
CA THR A 131 -7.33 10.18 -18.80
C THR A 131 -8.27 11.39 -18.74
N TYR A 132 -9.34 11.30 -17.93
CA TYR A 132 -10.29 12.40 -17.72
C TYR A 132 -9.87 13.30 -16.55
N HIS A 133 -9.29 12.70 -15.50
CA HIS A 133 -8.75 13.45 -14.36
C HIS A 133 -7.55 14.35 -14.75
N GLY A 134 -6.86 14.07 -15.86
CA GLY A 134 -5.82 14.96 -16.40
C GLY A 134 -4.49 14.90 -15.64
N CYS A 135 -4.07 13.73 -15.16
CA CYS A 135 -2.87 13.55 -14.35
C CYS A 135 -1.75 12.76 -15.05
N ALA A 136 -1.58 12.97 -16.36
CA ALA A 136 -0.43 12.45 -17.09
C ALA A 136 0.86 13.16 -16.64
N MET A 137 1.91 12.40 -16.34
CA MET A 137 3.18 12.94 -15.87
C MET A 137 3.98 13.56 -17.03
N PRO A 138 4.54 14.77 -16.91
CA PRO A 138 5.40 15.35 -17.94
C PRO A 138 6.62 14.48 -18.25
N VAL A 139 7.03 14.40 -19.52
CA VAL A 139 8.12 13.51 -19.97
C VAL A 139 9.43 13.76 -19.22
N HIS A 140 9.79 15.01 -18.97
CA HIS A 140 11.02 15.34 -18.24
C HIS A 140 10.98 14.85 -16.77
N HIS A 141 9.80 14.86 -16.12
CA HIS A 141 9.62 14.23 -14.81
C HIS A 141 9.73 12.70 -14.89
N GLN A 142 9.20 12.08 -15.95
CA GLN A 142 9.34 10.63 -16.17
C GLN A 142 10.82 10.24 -16.32
N LEU A 143 11.60 10.97 -17.13
CA LEU A 143 13.04 10.72 -17.32
C LEU A 143 13.83 10.86 -16.01
N ALA A 144 13.57 11.91 -15.23
CA ALA A 144 14.18 12.07 -13.92
C ALA A 144 13.77 10.95 -12.95
N SER A 145 12.52 10.49 -13.03
CA SER A 145 12.03 9.38 -12.21
C SER A 145 12.69 8.05 -12.57
N ILE A 146 12.91 7.77 -13.86
CA ILE A 146 13.65 6.57 -14.30
C ILE A 146 15.04 6.55 -13.67
N ALA A 147 15.76 7.68 -13.73
CA ALA A 147 17.09 7.77 -13.11
C ALA A 147 17.03 7.60 -11.58
N ALA A 148 15.99 8.10 -10.92
CA ALA A 148 15.83 7.97 -9.48
C ALA A 148 15.43 6.55 -9.03
N TRP A 149 14.69 5.78 -9.84
CA TRP A 149 14.24 4.42 -9.50
C TRP A 149 15.29 3.34 -9.75
N ASN A 150 16.32 3.61 -10.56
CA ASN A 150 17.48 2.73 -10.70
C ASN A 150 18.29 2.64 -9.38
#